data_AF-A0A4Q3JAT4-F1
#
_entry.id   AF-A0A4Q3JAT4-F1
#
_cell.length_a   1.000
_cell.length_b   1.000
_cell.length_c   1.000
_cell.angle_alpha   90.00
_cell.angle_beta   90.00
_cell.angle_gamma   90.00
#
_symmetry.space_group_name_H-M   'P 1'
#
loop_
_entity.id
_entity.type
_entity.pdbx_description
1 polymer ?
#
loop_
_entity_poly.entity_id
_entity_poly.type
_entity_poly.pdbx_seq_one_letter_code
_entity_poly.pdbx_strand_id
1 'polypeptide(L)'
;PDAPATHQALADFYDRFETNALVIDKWFSLQATAPTSQALETVKALAGHPKFQLANPNRARALIGAFAAGNQVGFNRADGAGYAWVAEMIHSLDELNPQISARLATAFRSWRCFEQGRREQARVVLAQLAEKNNLSVDLRDIVDRSLG
;
A
#
# COMPACT_ATOMS: atom_id res chain seq x y z
N PRO A 1 -12.62 -15.52 0.94
CA PRO A 1 -11.16 -15.32 1.05
C PRO A 1 -10.60 -16.06 2.27
N ASP A 2 -11.36 -16.14 3.37
CA ASP A 2 -10.91 -16.82 4.60
C ASP A 2 -11.21 -18.34 4.62
N ALA A 3 -11.52 -18.93 3.45
CA ALA A 3 -11.77 -20.36 3.37
C ALA A 3 -10.44 -21.12 3.44
N PRO A 4 -10.38 -22.31 4.10
CA PRO A 4 -9.16 -23.11 4.15
C PRO A 4 -8.55 -23.39 2.78
N ALA A 5 -9.39 -23.61 1.76
CA ALA A 5 -8.97 -23.82 0.39
C ALA A 5 -8.21 -22.62 -0.21
N THR A 6 -8.53 -21.38 0.21
CA THR A 6 -7.81 -20.18 -0.24
C THR A 6 -6.39 -20.16 0.31
N HIS A 7 -6.20 -20.46 1.59
CA HIS A 7 -4.87 -20.50 2.19
C HIS A 7 -4.01 -21.62 1.59
N GLN A 8 -4.59 -22.79 1.34
CA GLN A 8 -3.91 -23.90 0.66
C GLN A 8 -3.49 -23.54 -0.77
N ALA A 9 -4.37 -22.91 -1.54
CA ALA A 9 -4.06 -22.49 -2.90
C ALA A 9 -2.96 -21.41 -2.94
N LEU A 10 -2.96 -20.47 -1.99
CA LEU A 10 -1.92 -19.45 -1.88
C LEU A 10 -0.57 -20.05 -1.49
N ALA A 11 -0.55 -21.05 -0.61
CA ALA A 11 0.66 -21.78 -0.23
C ALA A 11 1.20 -22.62 -1.40
N ASP A 12 0.35 -23.43 -2.05
CA ASP A 12 0.75 -24.21 -3.24
C ASP A 12 1.31 -23.31 -4.36
N PHE A 13 0.66 -22.17 -4.60
CA PHE A 13 1.16 -21.20 -5.56
C PHE A 13 2.53 -20.65 -5.18
N TYR A 14 2.74 -20.33 -3.90
CA TYR A 14 4.02 -19.82 -3.43
C TYR A 14 5.13 -20.87 -3.60
N ASP A 15 4.92 -22.08 -3.09
CA ASP A 15 5.93 -23.16 -3.10
C ASP A 15 6.36 -23.52 -4.53
N ARG A 16 5.42 -23.49 -5.49
CA ARG A 16 5.71 -23.79 -6.89
C ARG A 16 6.50 -22.70 -7.61
N PHE A 17 6.39 -21.45 -7.18
CA PHE A 17 6.86 -20.31 -7.94
C PHE A 17 7.80 -19.37 -7.18
N GLU A 18 8.23 -19.71 -5.96
CA GLU A 18 9.05 -18.85 -5.11
C GLU A 18 10.42 -18.46 -5.68
N THR A 19 10.89 -19.17 -6.71
CA THR A 19 12.12 -18.86 -7.45
C THR A 19 11.88 -17.91 -8.62
N ASN A 20 10.63 -17.71 -9.04
CA ASN A 20 10.26 -16.80 -10.11
C ASN A 20 9.79 -15.46 -9.54
N ALA A 21 10.68 -14.47 -9.56
CA ALA A 21 10.41 -13.15 -9.01
C ALA A 21 9.09 -12.55 -9.54
N LEU A 22 8.88 -12.50 -10.86
CA LEU A 22 7.70 -11.87 -11.46
C LEU A 22 6.39 -12.58 -11.10
N VAL A 23 6.43 -13.89 -10.88
CA VAL A 23 5.24 -14.64 -10.44
C VAL A 23 4.93 -14.34 -8.97
N ILE A 24 5.95 -14.14 -8.14
CA ILE A 24 5.76 -13.73 -6.74
C ILE A 24 5.20 -12.31 -6.62
N ASP A 25 5.44 -11.40 -7.59
CA ASP A 25 4.71 -10.11 -7.62
C ASP A 25 3.20 -10.32 -7.74
N LYS A 26 2.76 -11.29 -8.55
CA LYS A 26 1.33 -11.61 -8.71
C LYS A 26 0.76 -12.19 -7.42
N TRP A 27 1.53 -13.02 -6.73
CA TRP A 27 1.14 -13.59 -5.44
C TRP A 27 0.96 -12.50 -4.36
N PHE A 28 1.86 -11.51 -4.28
CA PHE A 28 1.67 -10.36 -3.40
C PHE A 28 0.43 -9.54 -3.80
N SER A 29 0.29 -9.23 -5.09
CA SER A 29 -0.83 -8.40 -5.58
C SER A 29 -2.19 -9.04 -5.34
N LEU A 30 -2.30 -10.37 -5.53
CA LEU A 30 -3.53 -11.11 -5.32
C LEU A 30 -4.01 -10.99 -3.86
N GLN A 31 -3.09 -11.11 -2.91
CA GLN A 31 -3.43 -10.99 -1.49
C GLN A 31 -3.68 -9.53 -1.10
N ALA A 32 -2.88 -8.59 -1.62
CA ALA A 32 -3.02 -7.16 -1.34
C ALA A 32 -4.37 -6.60 -1.81
N THR A 33 -4.95 -7.18 -2.86
CA THR A 33 -6.23 -6.74 -3.45
C THR A 33 -7.45 -7.48 -2.92
N ALA A 34 -7.27 -8.49 -2.05
CA ALA A 34 -8.38 -9.24 -1.48
C ALA A 34 -9.26 -8.34 -0.59
N PRO A 35 -10.56 -8.14 -0.90
CA PRO A 35 -11.41 -7.19 -0.19
C PRO A 35 -11.95 -7.79 1.12
N THR A 36 -11.07 -8.01 2.09
CA THR A 36 -11.40 -8.59 3.40
C THR A 36 -11.32 -7.54 4.49
N SER A 37 -11.99 -7.79 5.62
CA SER A 37 -11.86 -6.94 6.81
C SER A 37 -10.45 -6.99 7.42
N GLN A 38 -9.67 -8.03 7.11
CA GLN A 38 -8.27 -8.24 7.55
C GLN A 38 -7.25 -7.84 6.47
N ALA A 39 -7.66 -7.09 5.46
CA ALA A 39 -6.79 -6.75 4.33
C ALA A 39 -5.53 -6.00 4.78
N LEU A 40 -5.65 -5.06 5.73
CA LEU A 40 -4.53 -4.28 6.25
C LEU A 40 -3.53 -5.18 7.00
N GLU A 41 -4.04 -6.09 7.80
CA GLU A 41 -3.29 -7.01 8.64
C GLU A 41 -2.54 -8.02 7.75
N THR A 42 -3.20 -8.47 6.68
CA THR A 42 -2.59 -9.30 5.64
C THR A 42 -1.41 -8.59 4.97
N VAL A 43 -1.58 -7.35 4.51
CA VAL A 43 -0.49 -6.65 3.82
C VAL A 43 0.65 -6.25 4.76
N LYS A 44 0.35 -5.97 6.03
CA LYS A 44 1.37 -5.79 7.08
C LYS A 44 2.19 -7.06 7.31
N ALA A 45 1.54 -8.22 7.39
CA ALA A 45 2.23 -9.50 7.51
C ALA A 45 3.11 -9.79 6.27
N LEU A 46 2.59 -9.51 5.07
CA LEU A 46 3.32 -9.67 3.82
C LEU A 46 4.52 -8.72 3.69
N ALA A 47 4.46 -7.53 4.29
CA ALA A 47 5.60 -6.61 4.33
C ALA A 47 6.77 -7.15 5.18
N GLY A 48 6.50 -8.10 6.08
CA GLY A 48 7.53 -8.86 6.81
C GLY A 48 7.99 -10.15 6.11
N HIS A 49 7.45 -10.47 4.93
CA HIS A 49 7.76 -11.72 4.24
C HIS A 49 9.20 -11.74 3.69
N PRO A 50 9.94 -12.87 3.74
CA PRO A 50 11.34 -12.94 3.26
C PRO A 50 11.54 -12.55 1.78
N LYS A 51 10.51 -12.74 0.95
CA LYS A 51 10.52 -12.36 -0.48
C LYS A 51 10.07 -10.90 -0.73
N PHE A 52 9.71 -10.16 0.32
CA PHE A 52 9.39 -8.75 0.22
C PHE A 52 10.63 -7.90 0.57
N GLN A 53 10.92 -6.93 -0.30
CA GLN A 53 11.98 -5.97 -0.09
C GLN A 53 11.49 -4.62 -0.59
N LEU A 54 11.42 -3.62 0.29
CA LEU A 54 10.86 -2.31 -0.05
C LEU A 54 11.65 -1.61 -1.17
N ALA A 55 12.99 -1.74 -1.17
CA ALA A 55 13.87 -1.19 -2.19
C ALA A 55 13.62 -1.75 -3.60
N ASN A 56 12.98 -2.92 -3.71
CA ASN A 56 12.61 -3.48 -5.01
C ASN A 56 11.31 -2.80 -5.50
N PRO A 57 11.35 -2.02 -6.59
CA PRO A 57 10.20 -1.24 -7.02
C PRO A 57 9.05 -2.11 -7.52
N ASN A 58 9.31 -3.34 -7.96
CA ASN A 58 8.25 -4.29 -8.32
C ASN A 58 7.55 -4.81 -7.06
N ARG A 59 8.30 -5.18 -6.00
CA ARG A 59 7.72 -5.60 -4.71
C ARG A 59 6.88 -4.49 -4.08
N ALA A 60 7.42 -3.27 -4.03
CA ALA A 60 6.69 -2.12 -3.49
C ALA A 60 5.37 -1.88 -4.23
N ARG A 61 5.38 -1.95 -5.57
CA ARG A 61 4.16 -1.84 -6.38
C ARG A 61 3.21 -3.01 -6.16
N ALA A 62 3.72 -4.24 -6.11
CA ALA A 62 2.93 -5.46 -5.97
C ALA A 62 2.23 -5.58 -4.61
N LEU A 63 2.76 -4.98 -3.56
CA LEU A 63 2.14 -5.01 -2.22
C LEU A 63 1.44 -3.69 -1.89
N ILE A 64 2.22 -2.60 -1.76
CA ILE A 64 1.72 -1.31 -1.26
C ILE A 64 0.83 -0.65 -2.32
N GLY A 65 1.31 -0.62 -3.57
CA GLY A 65 0.55 -0.03 -4.67
C GLY A 65 -0.72 -0.80 -4.98
N ALA A 66 -0.65 -2.13 -5.01
CA ALA A 66 -1.82 -2.98 -5.22
C ALA A 66 -2.86 -2.80 -4.11
N PHE A 67 -2.44 -2.71 -2.85
CA PHE A 67 -3.34 -2.43 -1.73
C PHE A 67 -4.01 -1.06 -1.87
N ALA A 68 -3.22 0.01 -2.06
CA ALA A 68 -3.73 1.37 -2.10
C ALA A 68 -4.67 1.64 -3.29
N ALA A 69 -4.35 1.08 -4.48
CA ALA A 69 -5.15 1.28 -5.68
C ALA A 69 -6.30 0.26 -5.83
N GLY A 70 -6.06 -1.01 -5.49
CA GLY A 70 -6.96 -2.11 -5.78
C GLY A 70 -7.82 -2.58 -4.61
N ASN A 71 -7.52 -2.18 -3.37
CA ASN A 71 -8.25 -2.63 -2.19
C ASN A 71 -8.95 -1.47 -1.46
N GLN A 72 -10.07 -1.01 -2.02
CA GLN A 72 -10.80 0.13 -1.47
C GLN A 72 -11.36 -0.12 -0.07
N VAL A 73 -11.60 -1.39 0.30
CA VAL A 73 -12.07 -1.79 1.64
C VAL A 73 -10.97 -1.62 2.69
N GLY A 74 -9.75 -2.06 2.37
CA GLY A 74 -8.61 -1.96 3.28
C GLY A 74 -7.97 -0.58 3.30
N PHE A 75 -7.73 0.03 2.14
CA PHE A 75 -7.07 1.33 2.03
C PHE A 75 -7.93 2.44 2.64
N ASN A 76 -9.20 2.50 2.22
CA ASN A 76 -10.17 3.38 2.85
C ASN A 76 -10.86 2.61 3.96
N ARG A 77 -10.15 2.33 5.06
CA ARG A 77 -10.78 1.85 6.32
C ARG A 77 -11.28 3.05 7.13
N ALA A 78 -12.39 2.89 7.86
CA ALA A 78 -13.10 4.05 8.44
C ALA A 78 -12.31 4.73 9.57
N ASP A 79 -11.41 3.99 10.19
CA ASP A 79 -10.50 4.45 11.24
C ASP A 79 -9.20 5.06 10.72
N GLY A 80 -9.02 5.15 9.40
CA GLY A 80 -7.83 5.73 8.77
C GLY A 80 -6.56 4.87 8.80
N ALA A 81 -6.60 3.66 9.35
CA ALA A 81 -5.38 2.86 9.52
C ALA A 81 -4.76 2.41 8.18
N GLY A 82 -5.58 2.23 7.14
CA GLY A 82 -5.10 1.95 5.79
C GLY A 82 -4.30 3.12 5.21
N TYR A 83 -4.81 4.34 5.39
CA TYR A 83 -4.11 5.57 5.01
C TYR A 83 -2.78 5.70 5.74
N ALA A 84 -2.78 5.57 7.06
CA ALA A 84 -1.60 5.73 7.89
C ALA A 84 -0.48 4.76 7.49
N TRP A 85 -0.81 3.49 7.30
CA TRP A 85 0.17 2.48 6.90
C TRP A 85 0.75 2.74 5.50
N VAL A 86 -0.10 3.10 4.52
CA VAL A 86 0.40 3.42 3.17
C VAL A 86 1.28 4.66 3.19
N ALA A 87 0.93 5.70 3.94
CA ALA A 87 1.74 6.91 4.06
C ALA A 87 3.10 6.64 4.71
N GLU A 88 3.16 5.78 5.74
CA GLU A 88 4.42 5.35 6.36
C GLU A 88 5.29 4.59 5.35
N MET A 89 4.73 3.63 4.62
CA MET A 89 5.47 2.87 3.61
C MET A 89 5.96 3.77 2.46
N ILE A 90 5.17 4.76 2.05
CA ILE A 90 5.56 5.77 1.05
C ILE A 90 6.74 6.59 1.56
N HIS A 91 6.68 7.06 2.82
CA HIS A 91 7.78 7.84 3.41
C HIS A 91 9.06 7.02 3.50
N SER A 92 8.99 5.76 3.96
CA SER A 92 10.16 4.86 3.98
C SER A 92 10.70 4.55 2.58
N LEU A 93 9.83 4.49 1.57
CA LEU A 93 10.23 4.28 0.19
C LEU A 93 10.85 5.53 -0.43
N ASP A 94 10.51 6.72 0.06
CA ASP A 94 10.89 7.98 -0.55
C ASP A 94 12.40 8.20 -0.59
N GLU A 95 13.11 7.85 0.49
CA GLU A 95 14.58 7.92 0.55
C GLU A 95 15.23 6.94 -0.44
N LEU A 96 14.58 5.81 -0.72
CA LEU A 96 15.11 4.75 -1.58
C LEU A 96 14.77 5.01 -3.06
N ASN A 97 13.58 5.53 -3.33
CA ASN A 97 13.05 5.74 -4.67
C ASN A 97 11.90 6.78 -4.70
N PRO A 98 12.25 8.08 -4.81
CA PRO A 98 11.30 9.20 -4.93
C PRO A 98 10.24 9.04 -6.01
N GLN A 99 10.61 8.43 -7.14
CA GLN A 99 9.68 8.29 -8.27
C GLN A 99 8.58 7.27 -7.98
N ILE A 100 8.90 6.20 -7.24
CA ILE A 100 7.90 5.20 -6.86
C ILE A 100 7.06 5.71 -5.69
N SER A 101 7.66 6.33 -4.67
CA SER A 101 6.91 6.92 -3.55
C SER A 101 5.89 7.94 -4.05
N ALA A 102 6.29 8.87 -4.92
CA ALA A 102 5.39 9.87 -5.53
C ALA A 102 4.27 9.21 -6.34
N ARG A 103 4.57 8.15 -7.10
CA ARG A 103 3.54 7.42 -7.85
C ARG A 103 2.57 6.69 -6.93
N LEU A 104 3.02 6.08 -5.84
CA LEU A 104 2.16 5.44 -4.86
C LEU A 104 1.28 6.47 -4.14
N ALA A 105 1.80 7.66 -3.84
CA ALA A 105 1.06 8.74 -3.21
C ALA A 105 -0.14 9.23 -4.05
N THR A 106 -0.15 8.99 -5.36
CA THR A 106 -1.31 9.31 -6.21
C THR A 106 -2.58 8.54 -5.83
N ALA A 107 -2.47 7.43 -5.10
CA ALA A 107 -3.64 6.70 -4.57
C ALA A 107 -4.51 7.57 -3.65
N PHE A 108 -3.92 8.60 -3.01
CA PHE A 108 -4.67 9.51 -2.15
C PHE A 108 -5.52 10.51 -2.94
N ARG A 109 -5.34 10.74 -4.23
CA ARG A 109 -5.98 11.85 -4.98
C ARG A 109 -7.51 11.91 -4.88
N SER A 110 -8.18 10.77 -4.68
CA SER A 110 -9.64 10.69 -4.54
C SER A 110 -10.16 11.00 -3.14
N TRP A 111 -9.30 11.28 -2.16
CA TRP A 111 -9.67 11.37 -0.74
C TRP A 111 -10.80 12.37 -0.44
N ARG A 112 -10.89 13.45 -1.23
CA ARG A 112 -11.91 14.51 -1.09
C ARG A 112 -13.31 14.06 -1.48
N CYS A 113 -13.44 13.00 -2.27
CA CYS A 113 -14.72 12.48 -2.74
C CYS A 113 -15.41 11.58 -1.71
N PHE A 114 -14.72 11.18 -0.64
CA PHE A 114 -15.30 10.35 0.41
C PHE A 114 -16.16 11.15 1.38
N GLU A 115 -16.99 10.43 2.11
CA GLU A 115 -17.76 10.95 3.22
C GLU A 115 -16.86 11.55 4.31
N GLN A 116 -17.44 12.41 5.15
CA GLN A 116 -16.72 13.25 6.10
C GLN A 116 -15.71 12.49 6.99
N GLY A 117 -16.06 11.29 7.48
CA GLY A 117 -15.18 10.51 8.35
C GLY A 117 -13.87 10.11 7.67
N ARG A 118 -13.95 9.37 6.55
CA ARG A 118 -12.76 8.92 5.80
C ARG A 118 -11.97 10.08 5.24
N ARG A 119 -12.67 11.10 4.73
CA ARG A 119 -12.04 12.31 4.21
C ARG A 119 -11.18 12.99 5.26
N GLU A 120 -11.66 13.12 6.49
CA GLU A 120 -10.87 13.72 7.57
C GLU A 120 -9.67 12.84 7.96
N GLN A 121 -9.85 11.52 8.04
CA GLN A 121 -8.74 10.60 8.31
C GLN A 121 -7.64 10.69 7.25
N ALA A 122 -8.01 10.70 5.96
CA ALA A 122 -7.07 10.86 4.87
C ALA A 122 -6.37 12.22 4.90
N ARG A 123 -7.11 13.31 5.20
CA ARG A 123 -6.55 14.66 5.34
C ARG A 123 -5.49 14.73 6.43
N VAL A 124 -5.78 14.17 7.60
CA VAL A 124 -4.85 14.14 8.75
C VAL A 124 -3.57 13.39 8.37
N VAL A 125 -3.69 12.22 7.74
CA VAL A 125 -2.53 11.43 7.31
C VAL A 125 -1.71 12.16 6.25
N LEU A 126 -2.35 12.80 5.26
CA LEU A 126 -1.65 13.59 4.25
C LEU A 126 -0.93 14.79 4.86
N ALA A 127 -1.56 15.49 5.82
CA ALA A 127 -0.94 16.60 6.52
C ALA A 127 0.28 16.15 7.33
N GLN A 128 0.16 15.04 8.07
CA GLN A 128 1.28 14.42 8.79
C GLN A 128 2.41 14.00 7.86
N LEU A 129 2.09 13.47 6.67
CA LEU A 129 3.09 13.14 5.67
C LEU A 129 3.80 14.40 5.17
N ALA A 130 3.07 15.48 4.88
CA ALA A 130 3.63 16.76 4.42
C ALA A 130 4.60 17.41 5.43
N GLU A 131 4.34 17.19 6.72
CA GLU A 131 5.16 17.64 7.85
C GLU A 131 6.44 16.81 8.06
N LYS A 132 6.59 15.65 7.39
CA LYS A 132 7.82 14.87 7.48
C LYS A 132 9.00 15.67 6.91
N ASN A 133 10.10 15.64 7.64
CA ASN A 133 11.39 16.13 7.15
C ASN A 133 11.89 15.23 6.01
N ASN A 134 12.77 15.76 5.17
CA ASN A 134 13.45 15.03 4.09
C ASN A 134 12.55 14.38 3.04
N LEU A 135 11.32 14.87 2.85
CA LEU A 135 10.55 14.51 1.67
C LEU A 135 11.28 14.93 0.40
N SER A 136 11.36 14.01 -0.55
CA SER A 136 11.81 14.29 -1.91
C SER A 136 10.91 15.34 -2.56
N VAL A 137 11.46 16.05 -3.55
CA VAL A 137 10.71 17.05 -4.33
C VAL A 137 9.50 16.40 -5.01
N ASP A 138 9.68 15.19 -5.54
CA ASP A 138 8.62 14.44 -6.25
C ASP A 138 7.47 14.09 -5.31
N LEU A 139 7.76 13.58 -4.11
CA LEU A 139 6.72 13.22 -3.15
C LEU A 139 6.04 14.48 -2.58
N ARG A 140 6.82 15.52 -2.26
CA ARG A 140 6.27 16.79 -1.76
C ARG A 140 5.29 17.41 -2.75
N ASP A 141 5.61 17.46 -4.04
CA ASP A 141 4.70 17.99 -5.07
C ASP A 141 3.36 17.24 -5.10
N ILE A 142 3.36 15.91 -5.00
CA ILE A 142 2.12 15.11 -5.00
C ILE A 142 1.31 15.33 -3.72
N VAL A 143 1.97 15.40 -2.56
CA VAL A 143 1.29 15.62 -1.27
C VAL A 143 0.69 17.02 -1.22
N ASP A 144 1.44 18.05 -1.59
CA ASP A 144 0.98 19.45 -1.59
C ASP A 144 -0.21 19.64 -2.55
N ARG A 145 -0.15 19.07 -3.76
CA ARG A 145 -1.30 19.07 -4.70
C ARG A 145 -2.49 18.27 -4.21
N SER A 146 -2.26 17.26 -3.38
CA SER A 146 -3.36 16.48 -2.79
C SER A 146 -4.01 17.24 -1.62
N LEU A 147 -3.30 18.14 -0.95
CA LEU A 147 -3.80 18.95 0.18
C LEU A 147 -4.37 20.31 -0.24
N GLY A 148 -3.84 20.93 -1.30
CA GLY A 148 -4.37 22.13 -1.97
C GLY A 148 -5.53 21.82 -2.89
#